data_AF-A0AAE7THA4-F1
#
_entry.id   AF-A0AAE7THA4-F1
#
_cell.length_a   1.000
_cell.length_b   1.000
_cell.length_c   1.000
_cell.angle_alpha   90.00
_cell.angle_beta   90.00
_cell.angle_gamma   90.00
#
_symmetry.space_group_name_H-M   'P 1'
#
loop_
_entity.id
_entity.type
_entity.pdbx_description
1 polymer ?
#
loop_
_entity_poly.entity_id
_entity_poly.type
_entity_poly.pdbx_seq_one_letter_code
_entity_poly.pdbx_strand_id
1 'polypeptide(L)' 'MLDVQSARMRAYRNTVYRYRRLLKTNLSDLECQFIERRLAEELSKMDELVASGFPINVPPKSSPSDTEVRA' A
#
# COMPACT_ATOMS: atom_id res chain seq x y z
N MET A 1 19.33 0.04 10.11
CA MET A 1 18.87 0.97 9.05
C MET A 1 17.82 0.34 8.13
N LEU A 2 17.98 -0.90 7.66
CA LEU A 2 16.96 -1.61 6.87
C LEU A 2 15.62 -1.80 7.61
N ASP A 3 15.65 -2.06 8.92
CA ASP A 3 14.43 -2.24 9.70
C ASP A 3 13.55 -0.98 9.75
N VAL A 4 14.15 0.21 9.93
CA VAL A 4 13.44 1.51 9.93
C VAL A 4 12.73 1.77 8.60
N GLN A 5 13.40 1.49 7.48
CA GLN A 5 12.81 1.68 6.15
C GLN A 5 11.71 0.64 5.87
N SER A 6 11.90 -0.60 6.33
CA SER A 6 10.87 -1.63 6.25
C SER A 6 9.64 -1.30 7.10
N ALA A 7 9.84 -0.75 8.30
CA ALA A 7 8.78 -0.28 9.19
C ALA A 7 8.04 0.91 8.59
N ARG A 8 8.77 1.83 7.94
CA ARG A 8 8.21 2.96 7.20
C ARG A 8 7.37 2.50 6.00
N MET A 9 7.84 1.53 5.21
CA MET A 9 7.05 0.91 4.13
C MET A 9 5.78 0.22 4.65
N ARG A 10 5.86 -0.50 5.78
CA ARG A 10 4.69 -1.09 6.43
C ARG A 10 3.70 -0.01 6.90
N ALA A 11 4.20 1.08 7.47
CA ALA A 11 3.39 2.20 7.91
C ALA A 11 2.66 2.86 6.73
N TYR A 12 3.34 3.16 5.62
CA TYR A 12 2.71 3.73 4.42
C TYR A 12 1.61 2.82 3.86
N ARG A 13 1.88 1.51 3.74
CA ARG A 13 0.87 0.54 3.29
C ARG A 13 -0.36 0.51 4.21
N ASN A 14 -0.16 0.52 5.53
CA ASN A 14 -1.25 0.53 6.50
C ASN A 14 -2.07 1.82 6.43
N THR A 15 -1.39 2.96 6.31
CA THR A 15 -2.02 4.28 6.16
C THR A 15 -2.87 4.34 4.89
N VAL A 16 -2.32 3.91 3.74
CA VAL A 16 -3.04 3.83 2.46
C VAL A 16 -4.27 2.92 2.56
N TYR A 17 -4.12 1.73 3.16
CA TYR A 17 -5.23 0.81 3.35
C TYR A 17 -6.34 1.43 4.22
N ARG A 18 -5.97 2.12 5.29
CA ARG A 18 -6.90 2.78 6.21
C ARG A 18 -7.68 3.89 5.51
N TYR A 19 -7.01 4.77 4.77
CA TYR A 19 -7.67 5.84 4.04
C TYR A 19 -8.59 5.30 2.94
N ARG A 20 -8.17 4.27 2.20
CA ARG A 20 -9.04 3.58 1.23
C ARG A 20 -10.29 2.97 1.88
N ARG A 21 -10.17 2.47 3.12
CA ARG A 21 -11.32 1.96 3.88
C ARG A 21 -12.21 3.09 4.39
N LEU A 22 -11.62 4.22 4.80
CA LEU A 22 -12.35 5.39 5.27
C LEU A 22 -13.19 6.01 4.14
N LEU A 23 -12.64 6.09 2.93
CA LEU A 23 -13.37 6.53 1.72
C LEU A 23 -14.59 5.65 1.34
N LYS A 24 -14.71 4.45 1.92
CA LYS A 24 -15.90 3.59 1.74
C LYS A 24 -17.00 3.83 2.78
N THR A 25 -16.78 4.76 3.71
CA THR A 25 -17.75 5.11 4.76
C THR A 25 -18.50 6.38 4.39
N ASN A 26 -19.54 6.72 5.16
CA ASN A 26 -20.29 7.97 4.94
C ASN A 26 -19.47 9.17 5.43
N LEU A 27 -18.67 9.72 4.53
CA LEU A 27 -17.92 10.96 4.71
C LEU A 27 -18.60 12.10 3.95
N SER A 28 -18.42 13.32 4.43
CA SER A 28 -18.75 14.50 3.65
C SER A 28 -17.78 14.69 2.48
N ASP A 29 -18.19 15.42 1.45
CA ASP A 29 -17.35 15.72 0.29
C ASP A 29 -16.03 16.41 0.68
N LEU A 30 -16.08 17.26 1.72
CA LEU A 30 -14.89 17.93 2.25
C LEU A 30 -13.91 16.94 2.88
N GLU A 31 -14.42 15.99 3.66
CA GLU A 31 -13.59 14.95 4.29
C GLU A 31 -13.01 14.01 3.23
N CYS A 32 -13.79 13.63 2.22
CA CYS A 32 -13.30 12.85 1.07
C CYS A 32 -12.15 13.56 0.36
N GLN A 33 -12.33 14.83 -0.03
CA GLN A 33 -11.26 15.61 -0.69
C GLN A 33 -10.01 15.74 0.18
N PHE A 34 -10.19 15.95 1.48
CA PHE A 34 -9.07 16.00 2.42
C PHE A 34 -8.31 14.67 2.46
N ILE A 35 -9.04 13.54 2.54
CA ILE A 35 -8.47 12.20 2.59
C ILE A 35 -7.78 11.84 1.27
N GLU A 36 -8.37 12.19 0.12
CA GLU A 36 -7.79 11.93 -1.20
C GLU A 36 -6.50 12.70 -1.42
N ARG A 37 -6.47 14.00 -1.08
CA ARG A 37 -5.25 14.80 -1.14
C ARG A 37 -4.16 14.20 -0.24
N ARG A 38 -4.53 13.81 0.98
CA ARG A 38 -3.61 13.18 1.93
C ARG A 38 -3.11 11.83 1.42
N LEU A 39 -3.97 11.04 0.78
CA LEU A 39 -3.62 9.76 0.19
C LEU A 39 -2.60 9.94 -0.94
N ALA A 40 -2.77 10.95 -1.80
CA ALA A 40 -1.84 11.26 -2.88
C ALA A 40 -0.44 11.65 -2.36
N GLU A 41 -0.38 12.48 -1.31
CA GLU A 41 0.89 12.84 -0.66
C GLU A 41 1.63 11.61 -0.10
N GLU A 42 0.91 10.70 0.57
CA GLU A 42 1.50 9.51 1.16
C GLU A 42 1.96 8.51 0.09
N LEU A 43 1.25 8.39 -1.03
CA LEU A 43 1.69 7.59 -2.17
C LEU A 43 2.96 8.16 -2.81
N SER A 44 3.04 9.49 -3.00
CA SER A 44 4.23 10.15 -3.55
C SER A 44 5.47 9.90 -2.68
N LYS A 45 5.36 10.01 -1.36
CA LYS A 45 6.47 9.70 -0.43
C LYS A 45 6.89 8.24 -0.51
N MET A 46 5.93 7.34 -0.71
CA MET A 46 6.22 5.92 -0.87
C MET A 46 6.95 5.66 -2.18
N ASP A 47 6.55 6.31 -3.27
CA ASP A 47 7.20 6.23 -4.58
C ASP A 47 8.62 6.80 -4.54
N GLU A 48 8.84 7.93 -3.86
CA GLU A 48 10.18 8.48 -3.61
C GLU A 48 11.06 7.50 -2.83
N LEU A 49 10.50 6.85 -1.80
CA LEU A 49 11.23 5.86 -1.00
C LEU A 49 11.61 4.62 -1.84
N VAL A 50 10.73 4.19 -2.74
CA VAL A 50 11.01 3.13 -3.70
C VAL A 50 12.09 3.55 -4.70
N ALA A 51 11.96 4.75 -5.29
CA ALA A 51 12.90 5.31 -6.25
C ALA A 51 14.30 5.51 -5.64
N SER A 52 14.38 5.78 -4.32
CA SER A 52 15.65 5.89 -3.59
C SER A 52 16.42 4.56 -3.43
N GLY A 53 15.94 3.45 -4.03
CA GLY A 53 16.66 2.19 -4.10
C GLY A 53 16.32 1.21 -2.98
N PHE A 54 15.14 1.33 -2.35
CA PHE A 54 14.71 0.31 -1.39
C PHE A 54 14.48 -1.01 -2.15
N PRO A 55 15.15 -2.13 -1.77
CA PRO A 55 14.88 -3.41 -2.38
C PRO A 55 13.49 -3.84 -1.94
N ILE A 56 12.48 -3.56 -2.76
CA ILE A 56 11.16 -4.13 -2.59
C ILE A 56 11.33 -5.62 -2.92
N ASN A 57 11.47 -6.45 -1.89
CA ASN A 57 11.24 -7.87 -2.04
C ASN A 57 9.74 -8.06 -2.23
N VAL A 58 9.26 -7.86 -3.45
CA VAL A 58 7.93 -8.32 -3.87
C VAL A 58 8.03 -9.84 -3.96
N PRO A 59 7.41 -10.61 -3.04
CA PRO A 59 7.35 -12.05 -3.25
C PRO A 59 6.61 -12.28 -4.57
N PRO A 60 7.14 -13.13 -5.47
CA PRO A 60 6.43 -13.49 -6.68
C PRO A 60 5.06 -14.02 -6.27
N LYS A 61 4.01 -13.38 -6.81
CA LYS A 61 2.62 -13.79 -6.61
C LYS A 61 2.53 -15.24 -7.07
N SER A 62 2.46 -16.19 -6.15
CA SER A 62 2.19 -17.58 -6.48
C SER A 62 0.84 -17.63 -7.19
N SER A 63 0.91 -17.83 -8.51
CA SER A 63 -0.23 -18.19 -9.34
C SER A 63 -0.79 -19.54 -8.83
N PRO A 64 -2.08 -19.62 -8.47
CA PRO A 64 -2.67 -20.87 -8.02
C PRO A 64 -3.27 -21.59 -9.22
N SER A 65 -2.56 -22.55 -9.81
CA SER A 65 -3.18 -23.56 -10.67
C SER A 65 -2.12 -24.54 -11.15
N ASP A 66 -1.98 -25.65 -10.41
CA ASP A 66 -1.96 -26.99 -10.99
C ASP A 66 -2.24 -27.97 -9.85
N THR A 67 -3.51 -28.06 -9.47
CA THR A 67 -4.00 -29.24 -8.76
C THR A 67 -4.33 -30.27 -9.82
N GLU A 68 -3.31 -31.04 -10.22
CA GLU A 68 -3.45 -32.20 -11.07
C GLU A 68 -4.18 -33.30 -10.27
N VAL A 69 -5.50 -33.40 -10.46
CA VAL A 69 -6.30 -34.53 -9.96
C VAL A 69 -6.05 -35.70 -10.91
N ARG A 70 -5.18 -36.63 -10.50
CA ARG A 70 -4.99 -37.90 -11.20
C ARG A 70 -6.05 -38.90 -10.74
N ALA A 71 -6.83 -39.35 -11.71
CA ALA A 71 -7.80 -40.44 -11.63
C ALA A 71 -7.14 -41.80 -11.37
#